data_AF-D7LQJ0-F1
#
_entry.id   AF-D7LQJ0-F1
#
_cell.length_a   1.000
_cell.length_b   1.000
_cell.length_c   1.000
_cell.angle_alpha   90.00
_cell.angle_beta   90.00
_cell.angle_gamma   90.00
#
_symmetry.space_group_name_H-M   'P 1'
#
loop_
_entity.id
_entity.type
_entity.pdbx_description
1 polymer ?
#
loop_
_entity_poly.entity_id
_entity_poly.type
_entity_poly.pdbx_seq_one_letter_code
_entity_poly.pdbx_strand_id
1 'polypeptide(L)'
;MLFDPDEEKIYRELAGVSDKSYCLASSGNWLLMADSRLDFYIVNLLTGKRINLPPMESKIRGAQVRFEQSRECSHWGYLLIDQRCMFIVEKEIFQYKRSAVLWINERTGDYFVAWIFNKHYLFTHKKGDDSWCWHRKWTKAGYLDLAYKNNKLYICTTDNYIKIFDFSGDFPKEEIKNNPYRNRSFNYNRGVGEIIWERRIAIQKSGEVLIILRVKAGDHSCSFWIFKMNPESRKWERVDSIGDDEMIIFGHGATIRAPVQDVGDGVKSGSIWFVKFDHRPFRGVFDLATVIPITPFITREADGHRIGVCNLDVLSDAELKYSDALSSKSTASLLVES
;
A
#
# COMPACT_ATOMS: atom_id res chain seq x y z
N MET A 1 5.44 13.56 6.54
CA MET A 1 5.06 14.99 6.49
C MET A 1 3.54 15.06 6.61
N LEU A 2 3.02 15.30 7.81
CA LEU A 2 1.57 15.41 8.00
C LEU A 2 1.13 16.78 7.46
N PHE A 3 0.14 16.80 6.58
CA PHE A 3 -0.53 18.03 6.16
C PHE A 3 -1.87 18.05 6.87
N ASP A 4 -2.05 19.07 7.69
CA ASP A 4 -3.33 19.42 8.28
C ASP A 4 -4.02 20.44 7.35
N PRO A 5 -5.12 20.06 6.69
CA PRO A 5 -5.84 20.95 5.79
C PRO A 5 -6.62 22.05 6.51
N ASP A 6 -6.98 21.86 7.79
CA ASP A 6 -7.72 22.85 8.58
C ASP A 6 -6.79 23.92 9.16
N GLU A 7 -5.54 23.55 9.47
CA GLU A 7 -4.54 24.47 10.00
C GLU A 7 -3.59 25.05 8.94
N GLU A 8 -3.68 24.60 7.67
CA GLU A 8 -2.69 24.84 6.60
C GLU A 8 -1.23 24.59 7.04
N LYS A 9 -1.04 23.75 8.07
CA LYS A 9 0.27 23.51 8.68
C LYS A 9 0.84 22.18 8.23
N ILE A 10 2.13 22.26 7.88
CA ILE A 10 2.95 21.10 7.59
C ILE A 10 3.72 20.73 8.86
N TYR A 11 3.32 19.65 9.51
CA TYR A 11 4.10 19.07 10.59
C TYR A 11 5.33 18.36 9.99
N ARG A 12 6.48 19.04 10.09
CA ARG A 12 7.76 18.60 9.53
C ARG A 12 8.43 17.51 10.37
N GLU A 13 8.24 17.55 11.69
CA GLU A 13 8.80 16.57 12.63
C GLU A 13 7.70 15.61 13.07
N LEU A 14 7.58 14.48 12.37
CA LEU A 14 6.86 13.34 12.91
C LEU A 14 7.76 12.75 14.01
N ALA A 15 7.36 12.90 15.27
CA ALA A 15 8.09 12.37 16.42
C ALA A 15 8.44 10.89 16.17
N GLY A 16 9.73 10.57 16.10
CA GLY A 16 10.24 9.21 15.93
C GLY A 16 10.54 8.76 14.49
N VAL A 17 10.36 9.62 13.47
CA VAL A 17 10.75 9.34 12.08
C VAL A 17 12.05 10.07 11.74
N SER A 18 13.08 9.32 11.33
CA SER A 18 14.38 9.88 10.91
C SER A 18 14.30 10.43 9.48
N ASP A 19 15.00 11.53 9.20
CA ASP A 19 15.16 12.12 7.85
C ASP A 19 15.74 11.14 6.81
N LYS A 20 16.31 10.02 7.27
CA LYS A 20 16.88 8.96 6.45
C LYS A 20 15.97 7.73 6.31
N SER A 21 14.72 7.80 6.74
CA SER A 21 13.74 6.71 6.63
C SER A 21 12.75 6.93 5.48
N TYR A 22 12.35 5.83 4.85
CA TYR A 22 11.50 5.79 3.66
C TYR A 22 10.23 5.01 3.96
N CYS A 23 9.09 5.58 3.58
CA CYS A 23 7.80 4.91 3.68
C CYS A 23 7.67 3.87 2.55
N LEU A 24 7.36 2.64 2.94
CA LEU A 24 7.24 1.49 2.03
C LEU A 24 5.80 1.07 1.79
N ALA A 25 4.97 1.16 2.84
CA ALA A 25 3.57 0.77 2.82
C ALA A 25 2.82 1.48 3.94
N SER A 26 1.50 1.41 3.89
CA SER A 26 0.62 2.06 4.84
C SER A 26 -0.64 1.23 5.07
N SER A 27 -1.21 1.34 6.27
CA SER A 27 -2.44 0.66 6.70
C SER A 27 -3.15 1.54 7.73
N GLY A 28 -4.22 2.23 7.30
CA GLY A 28 -4.83 3.31 8.08
C GLY A 28 -3.78 4.34 8.50
N ASN A 29 -3.73 4.65 9.80
CA ASN A 29 -2.79 5.58 10.41
C ASN A 29 -1.36 5.05 10.63
N TRP A 30 -1.08 3.83 10.16
CA TRP A 30 0.21 3.19 10.34
C TRP A 30 1.02 3.18 9.07
N LEU A 31 2.31 3.47 9.20
CA LEU A 31 3.28 3.41 8.12
C LEU A 31 4.33 2.35 8.40
N LEU A 32 4.70 1.61 7.36
CA LEU A 32 5.89 0.80 7.34
C LEU A 32 7.05 1.65 6.82
N MET A 33 8.05 1.82 7.65
CA MET A 33 9.25 2.61 7.37
C MET A 33 10.48 1.70 7.33
N ALA A 34 11.48 2.07 6.53
CA ALA A 34 12.80 1.47 6.54
C ALA A 34 13.87 2.55 6.38
N ASP A 35 15.01 2.40 7.04
CA ASP A 35 16.15 3.31 6.87
C ASP A 35 17.28 2.70 6.04
N SER A 36 18.40 3.42 5.94
CA SER A 36 19.59 2.97 5.21
C SER A 36 20.30 1.76 5.81
N ARG A 37 19.89 1.27 6.97
CA ARG A 37 20.41 0.06 7.60
C ARG A 37 19.50 -1.14 7.37
N LEU A 38 18.42 -0.97 6.60
CA LEU A 38 17.32 -1.92 6.53
C LEU A 38 16.74 -2.24 7.92
N ASP A 39 16.74 -1.24 8.81
CA ASP A 39 15.99 -1.31 10.05
C ASP A 39 14.55 -0.92 9.74
N PHE A 40 13.67 -1.92 9.73
CA PHE A 40 12.25 -1.72 9.48
C PHE A 40 11.52 -1.42 10.77
N TYR A 41 10.55 -0.51 10.71
CA TYR A 41 9.67 -0.23 11.84
C TYR A 41 8.29 0.20 11.33
N ILE A 42 7.29 -0.05 12.15
CA ILE A 42 5.93 0.41 11.94
C ILE A 42 5.69 1.58 12.88
N VAL A 43 5.16 2.68 12.38
CA VAL A 43 4.85 3.87 13.19
C VAL A 43 3.42 4.32 12.95
N ASN A 44 2.69 4.59 14.04
CA ASN A 44 1.39 5.24 13.98
C ASN A 44 1.60 6.75 13.94
N LEU A 45 1.03 7.41 12.94
CA LEU A 45 1.22 8.84 12.72
C LEU A 45 0.53 9.72 13.76
N LEU A 46 -0.63 9.30 14.25
CA LEU A 46 -1.45 10.10 15.18
C LEU A 46 -0.92 9.99 16.62
N THR A 47 -0.53 8.79 17.02
CA THR A 47 -0.13 8.48 18.40
C THR A 47 1.38 8.49 18.60
N GLY A 48 2.17 8.49 17.51
CA GLY A 48 3.62 8.33 17.55
C GLY A 48 4.10 6.94 17.99
N LYS A 49 3.19 5.99 18.23
CA LYS A 49 3.53 4.64 18.67
C LYS A 49 4.38 3.92 17.61
N ARG A 50 5.51 3.35 18.04
CA ARG A 50 6.46 2.66 17.17
C ARG A 50 6.60 1.18 17.53
N ILE A 51 6.65 0.33 16.51
CA ILE A 51 6.93 -1.10 16.60
C ILE A 51 8.17 -1.37 15.76
N ASN A 52 9.29 -1.71 16.39
CA ASN A 52 10.49 -2.09 15.65
C ASN A 52 10.34 -3.53 15.16
N LEU A 53 10.67 -3.76 13.89
CA LEU A 53 10.79 -5.10 13.34
C LEU A 53 12.23 -5.60 13.56
N PRO A 54 12.45 -6.93 13.56
CA PRO A 54 13.78 -7.52 13.58
C PRO A 54 14.66 -6.94 12.47
N PRO A 55 15.94 -6.67 12.75
CA PRO A 55 16.86 -6.14 11.75
C PRO A 55 17.12 -7.19 10.67
N MET A 56 17.31 -6.77 9.43
CA MET A 56 17.66 -7.68 8.32
C MET A 56 19.10 -8.21 8.42
N GLU A 57 19.92 -7.66 9.32
CA GLU A 57 21.24 -8.20 9.70
C GLU A 57 21.10 -9.49 10.54
N SER A 58 19.94 -9.72 11.17
CA SER A 58 19.65 -10.92 11.96
C SER A 58 19.39 -12.15 11.07
N LYS A 59 19.38 -13.33 11.68
CA LYS A 59 19.13 -14.59 10.97
C LYS A 59 17.70 -14.63 10.42
N ILE A 60 17.59 -14.61 9.09
CA ILE A 60 16.32 -14.75 8.38
C ILE A 60 15.93 -16.22 8.30
N ARG A 61 14.68 -16.55 8.66
CA ARG A 61 14.11 -17.89 8.53
C ARG A 61 13.94 -18.25 7.05
N GLY A 62 14.29 -19.48 6.68
CA GLY A 62 14.06 -20.01 5.33
C GLY A 62 15.29 -20.03 4.42
N ALA A 63 16.37 -19.29 4.73
CA ALA A 63 17.72 -19.55 4.19
C ALA A 63 18.81 -18.72 4.87
N GLN A 64 20.05 -18.81 4.37
CA GLN A 64 21.14 -17.94 4.78
C GLN A 64 21.06 -16.60 4.03
N VAL A 65 20.16 -15.73 4.48
CA VAL A 65 20.08 -14.33 4.06
C VAL A 65 20.50 -13.44 5.21
N ARG A 66 21.38 -12.49 4.94
CA ARG A 66 21.72 -11.41 5.86
C ARG A 66 22.00 -10.14 5.09
N PHE A 67 21.62 -9.01 5.67
CA PHE A 67 22.09 -7.72 5.23
C PHE A 67 23.45 -7.42 5.86
N GLU A 68 24.35 -6.84 5.08
CA GLU A 68 25.62 -6.29 5.55
C GLU A 68 25.68 -4.82 5.15
N GLN A 69 25.80 -3.95 6.15
CA GLN A 69 25.88 -2.51 5.91
C GLN A 69 27.16 -2.15 5.16
N SER A 70 27.05 -1.26 4.17
CA SER A 70 28.23 -0.71 3.49
C SER A 70 28.93 0.31 4.39
N ARG A 71 30.26 0.32 4.33
CA ARG A 71 31.07 1.39 4.90
C ARG A 71 31.21 2.58 3.95
N GLU A 72 30.77 2.43 2.70
CA GLU A 72 30.82 3.44 1.65
C GLU A 72 29.49 4.19 1.54
N CYS A 73 29.52 5.44 1.06
CA CYS A 73 28.32 6.30 0.98
C CYS A 73 27.50 6.09 -0.31
N SER A 74 27.99 5.30 -1.27
CA SER A 74 27.35 5.14 -2.59
C SER A 74 26.11 4.24 -2.57
N HIS A 75 26.01 3.34 -1.59
CA HIS A 75 24.91 2.39 -1.42
C HIS A 75 24.75 2.05 0.06
N TRP A 76 23.59 1.54 0.46
CA TRP A 76 23.26 1.26 1.86
C TRP A 76 23.98 0.01 2.38
N GLY A 77 24.16 -0.98 1.53
CA GLY A 77 24.78 -2.25 1.90
C GLY A 77 24.53 -3.33 0.89
N TYR A 78 24.73 -4.56 1.33
CA TYR A 78 24.61 -5.75 0.51
C TYR A 78 23.65 -6.74 1.15
N LEU A 79 22.71 -7.26 0.38
CA LEU A 79 21.94 -8.43 0.79
C LEU A 79 22.64 -9.68 0.27
N LEU A 80 23.21 -10.45 1.19
CA LEU A 80 23.89 -11.71 0.89
C LEU A 80 22.88 -12.84 0.95
N ILE A 81 22.77 -13.60 -0.12
CA ILE A 81 21.79 -14.69 -0.26
C ILE A 81 22.53 -15.99 -0.61
N ASP A 82 22.34 -17.01 0.23
CA ASP A 82 22.94 -18.34 0.10
C ASP A 82 24.48 -18.29 -0.07
N GLN A 83 25.14 -17.25 0.49
CA GLN A 83 26.59 -16.97 0.39
C GLN A 83 27.17 -16.84 -1.03
N ARG A 84 26.32 -16.84 -2.06
CA ARG A 84 26.75 -16.85 -3.47
C ARG A 84 26.26 -15.63 -4.24
N CYS A 85 25.16 -15.03 -3.80
CA CYS A 85 24.57 -13.88 -4.45
C CYS A 85 24.69 -12.66 -3.53
N MET A 86 25.25 -11.58 -4.07
CA MET A 86 25.39 -10.30 -3.38
C MET A 86 24.60 -9.26 -4.18
N PHE A 87 23.60 -8.66 -3.54
CA PHE A 87 22.79 -7.61 -4.16
C PHE A 87 23.05 -6.27 -3.47
N ILE A 88 23.39 -5.26 -4.26
CA ILE A 88 23.53 -3.90 -3.76
C ILE A 88 22.14 -3.39 -3.36
N VAL A 89 22.09 -2.80 -2.16
CA VAL A 89 20.90 -2.13 -1.64
C VAL A 89 21.12 -0.64 -1.75
N GLU A 90 20.28 0.05 -2.53
CA GLU A 90 20.41 1.48 -2.79
C GLU A 90 19.09 2.20 -2.50
N LYS A 91 19.18 3.51 -2.33
CA LYS A 91 18.04 4.39 -2.00
C LYS A 91 16.90 4.28 -3.01
N GLU A 92 17.25 4.09 -4.28
CA GLU A 92 16.35 4.02 -5.43
C GLU A 92 15.39 2.83 -5.33
N ILE A 93 15.81 1.73 -4.67
CA ILE A 93 14.98 0.53 -4.46
C ILE A 93 13.74 0.88 -3.64
N PHE A 94 13.88 1.81 -2.69
CA PHE A 94 12.83 2.22 -1.76
C PHE A 94 12.03 3.43 -2.27
N GLN A 95 12.63 4.28 -3.11
CA GLN A 95 11.98 5.49 -3.62
C GLN A 95 10.96 5.24 -4.74
N TYR A 96 11.24 4.31 -5.68
CA TYR A 96 10.50 4.27 -6.95
C TYR A 96 9.60 3.04 -7.12
N LYS A 97 9.71 2.04 -6.25
CA LYS A 97 8.95 0.80 -6.37
C LYS A 97 8.35 0.45 -5.02
N ARG A 98 7.06 0.77 -4.85
CA ARG A 98 6.26 0.14 -3.80
C ARG A 98 6.39 -1.37 -3.96
N SER A 99 6.99 -1.96 -2.96
CA SER A 99 7.37 -3.36 -2.95
C SER A 99 6.90 -4.04 -1.67
N ALA A 100 6.13 -3.35 -0.83
CA ALA A 100 5.69 -3.87 0.46
C ALA A 100 4.19 -3.70 0.66
N VAL A 101 3.65 -4.53 1.54
CA VAL A 101 2.32 -4.42 2.11
C VAL A 101 2.42 -4.42 3.63
N LEU A 102 1.60 -3.59 4.25
CA LEU A 102 1.39 -3.53 5.70
C LEU A 102 -0.09 -3.78 5.94
N TRP A 103 -0.39 -4.64 6.91
CA TRP A 103 -1.71 -4.78 7.50
C TRP A 103 -1.58 -4.73 9.01
N ILE A 104 -2.49 -4.01 9.66
CA ILE A 104 -2.55 -3.92 11.11
C ILE A 104 -4.00 -3.95 11.59
N ASN A 105 -4.24 -4.69 12.66
CA ASN A 105 -5.47 -4.64 13.43
C ASN A 105 -5.22 -3.78 14.66
N GLU A 106 -5.79 -2.57 14.69
CA GLU A 106 -5.56 -1.64 15.79
C GLU A 106 -6.13 -2.14 17.13
N ARG A 107 -7.20 -2.94 17.08
CA ARG A 107 -7.86 -3.48 18.27
C ARG A 107 -7.02 -4.56 18.95
N THR A 108 -6.47 -5.49 18.18
CA THR A 108 -5.64 -6.60 18.72
C THR A 108 -4.15 -6.27 18.74
N GLY A 109 -3.75 -5.21 18.02
CA GLY A 109 -2.36 -4.87 17.75
C GLY A 109 -1.64 -5.91 16.90
N ASP A 110 -2.35 -6.81 16.22
CA ASP A 110 -1.76 -7.78 15.31
C ASP A 110 -1.38 -7.10 14.00
N TYR A 111 -0.26 -7.51 13.43
CA TYR A 111 0.22 -6.94 12.18
C TYR A 111 0.86 -8.00 11.28
N PHE A 112 0.88 -7.69 10.00
CA PHE A 112 1.52 -8.46 8.96
C PHE A 112 2.26 -7.51 8.02
N VAL A 113 3.49 -7.87 7.68
CA VAL A 113 4.34 -7.17 6.73
C VAL A 113 4.85 -8.15 5.70
N ALA A 114 4.82 -7.74 4.44
CA ALA A 114 5.55 -8.44 3.39
C ALA A 114 6.28 -7.42 2.50
N TRP A 115 7.46 -7.81 2.03
CA TRP A 115 8.34 -6.97 1.23
C TRP A 115 9.02 -7.77 0.12
N ILE A 116 8.86 -7.28 -1.11
CA ILE A 116 9.53 -7.74 -2.32
C ILE A 116 10.86 -7.00 -2.42
N PHE A 117 11.94 -7.75 -2.57
CA PHE A 117 13.25 -7.22 -2.93
C PHE A 117 13.67 -7.75 -4.29
N ASN A 118 14.13 -6.84 -5.15
CA ASN A 118 14.63 -7.14 -6.50
C ASN A 118 13.71 -8.07 -7.33
N LYS A 119 12.39 -8.00 -7.15
CA LYS A 119 11.38 -8.86 -7.80
C LYS A 119 11.54 -10.38 -7.61
N HIS A 120 12.54 -10.86 -6.88
CA HIS A 120 12.84 -12.30 -6.76
C HIS A 120 12.81 -12.81 -5.32
N TYR A 121 12.81 -11.90 -4.36
CA TYR A 121 12.85 -12.21 -2.95
C TYR A 121 11.61 -11.64 -2.28
N LEU A 122 10.93 -12.47 -1.50
CA LEU A 122 9.75 -12.09 -0.73
C LEU A 122 10.01 -12.40 0.74
N PHE A 123 10.13 -11.34 1.52
CA PHE A 123 10.28 -11.39 2.96
C PHE A 123 8.94 -11.11 3.61
N THR A 124 8.65 -11.80 4.70
CA THR A 124 7.42 -11.60 5.47
C THR A 124 7.73 -11.60 6.95
N HIS A 125 6.89 -10.91 7.71
CA HIS A 125 6.92 -10.90 9.15
C HIS A 125 5.49 -10.72 9.66
N LYS A 126 5.06 -11.58 10.60
CA LYS A 126 3.85 -11.35 11.39
C LYS A 126 4.18 -11.19 12.86
N LYS A 127 3.30 -10.54 13.63
CA LYS A 127 3.45 -10.46 15.08
C LYS A 127 3.68 -11.85 15.69
N GLY A 128 4.66 -11.94 16.58
CA GLY A 128 5.08 -13.20 17.22
C GLY A 128 6.15 -13.99 16.46
N ASP A 129 6.53 -13.60 15.23
CA ASP A 129 7.76 -14.11 14.62
C ASP A 129 8.99 -13.44 15.27
N ASP A 130 10.03 -14.23 15.57
CA ASP A 130 11.30 -13.73 16.11
C ASP A 130 12.22 -13.11 15.04
N SER A 131 12.01 -13.48 13.77
CA SER A 131 12.79 -12.98 12.65
C SER A 131 12.00 -12.99 11.34
N TRP A 132 12.51 -12.26 10.35
CA TRP A 132 11.94 -12.28 9.00
C TRP A 132 11.95 -13.67 8.41
N CYS A 133 10.92 -13.98 7.62
CA CYS A 133 10.80 -15.23 6.90
C CYS A 133 10.93 -14.98 5.40
N TRP A 134 11.92 -15.62 4.78
CA TRP A 134 12.05 -15.68 3.32
C TRP A 134 11.31 -16.90 2.77
N HIS A 135 10.43 -16.65 1.81
CA HIS A 135 9.69 -17.69 1.10
C HIS A 135 10.35 -18.07 -0.22
N ARG A 136 11.25 -19.05 -0.15
CA ARG A 136 11.94 -19.59 -1.33
C ARG A 136 10.98 -20.43 -2.17
N LYS A 137 11.04 -20.27 -3.51
CA LYS A 137 10.35 -21.10 -4.51
C LYS A 137 8.82 -20.97 -4.61
N TRP A 138 8.19 -19.97 -3.99
CA TRP A 138 6.74 -19.76 -4.21
C TRP A 138 6.40 -19.46 -5.67
N THR A 139 7.32 -18.82 -6.39
CA THR A 139 7.20 -18.59 -7.82
C THR A 139 8.56 -18.65 -8.49
N LYS A 140 8.59 -19.09 -9.76
CA LYS A 140 9.78 -19.04 -10.63
C LYS A 140 9.90 -17.71 -11.36
N ALA A 141 8.78 -17.09 -11.72
CA ALA A 141 8.77 -15.88 -12.54
C ALA A 141 9.25 -14.64 -11.77
N GLY A 142 8.98 -14.60 -10.46
CA GLY A 142 9.23 -13.45 -9.59
C GLY A 142 7.92 -12.79 -9.12
N TYR A 143 8.08 -11.72 -8.35
CA TYR A 143 7.04 -10.97 -7.66
C TYR A 143 6.95 -9.55 -8.23
N LEU A 144 5.72 -9.12 -8.55
CA LEU A 144 5.42 -7.81 -9.12
C LEU A 144 4.77 -6.89 -8.10
N ASP A 145 3.73 -7.37 -7.41
CA ASP A 145 2.97 -6.58 -6.43
C ASP A 145 2.31 -7.47 -5.38
N LEU A 146 1.96 -6.88 -4.23
CA LEU A 146 1.40 -7.58 -3.08
C LEU A 146 0.11 -6.91 -2.60
N ALA A 147 -0.82 -7.72 -2.11
CA ALA A 147 -1.98 -7.27 -1.37
C ALA A 147 -2.27 -8.26 -0.24
N TYR A 148 -2.73 -7.78 0.91
CA TYR A 148 -3.03 -8.64 2.05
C TYR A 148 -4.42 -8.35 2.60
N LYS A 149 -5.21 -9.41 2.77
CA LYS A 149 -6.55 -9.31 3.34
C LYS A 149 -7.00 -10.66 3.91
N ASN A 150 -7.76 -10.64 5.01
CA ASN A 150 -8.39 -11.83 5.60
C ASN A 150 -7.39 -12.97 5.84
N ASN A 151 -6.23 -12.65 6.42
CA ASN A 151 -5.12 -13.58 6.64
C ASN A 151 -4.51 -14.20 5.37
N LYS A 152 -4.78 -13.65 4.18
CA LYS A 152 -4.25 -14.14 2.91
C LYS A 152 -3.38 -13.09 2.24
N LEU A 153 -2.22 -13.52 1.76
CA LEU A 153 -1.35 -12.73 0.90
C LEU A 153 -1.62 -13.08 -0.55
N TYR A 154 -2.03 -12.06 -1.30
CA TYR A 154 -2.22 -12.10 -2.73
C TYR A 154 -0.96 -11.57 -3.40
N ILE A 155 -0.45 -12.34 -4.34
CA ILE A 155 0.81 -12.08 -5.03
C ILE A 155 0.53 -11.99 -6.52
N CYS A 156 0.79 -10.82 -7.09
CA CYS A 156 0.90 -10.68 -8.54
C CYS A 156 2.32 -11.05 -8.96
N THR A 157 2.46 -12.04 -9.83
CA THR A 157 3.77 -12.46 -10.36
C THR A 157 4.14 -11.68 -11.62
N THR A 158 5.42 -11.70 -11.99
CA THR A 158 5.93 -11.02 -13.18
C THR A 158 5.44 -11.63 -14.51
N ASP A 159 5.03 -12.90 -14.50
CA ASP A 159 4.32 -13.58 -15.59
C ASP A 159 2.78 -13.40 -15.49
N ASN A 160 2.34 -12.43 -14.71
CA ASN A 160 0.96 -11.93 -14.61
C ASN A 160 -0.05 -12.92 -14.01
N TYR A 161 0.37 -13.89 -13.19
CA TYR A 161 -0.54 -14.73 -12.43
C TYR A 161 -0.83 -14.13 -11.05
N ILE A 162 -1.98 -14.49 -10.50
CA ILE A 162 -2.33 -14.23 -9.10
C ILE A 162 -2.20 -15.53 -8.31
N LYS A 163 -1.29 -15.51 -7.33
CA LYS A 163 -1.15 -16.56 -6.33
C LYS A 163 -1.71 -16.07 -5.00
N ILE A 164 -2.30 -16.97 -4.21
CA ILE A 164 -2.87 -16.66 -2.91
C ILE A 164 -2.23 -17.61 -1.90
N PHE A 165 -1.73 -17.05 -0.80
CA PHE A 165 -1.14 -17.80 0.31
C PHE A 165 -1.92 -17.49 1.59
N ASP A 166 -2.43 -18.52 2.24
CA ASP A 166 -3.13 -18.43 3.52
C ASP A 166 -2.13 -18.47 4.68
N PHE A 167 -2.17 -17.46 5.54
CA PHE A 167 -1.32 -17.27 6.73
C PHE A 167 -2.07 -17.51 8.06
N SER A 168 -3.28 -18.06 8.02
CA SER A 168 -4.08 -18.36 9.22
C SER A 168 -3.45 -19.43 10.12
N GLY A 169 -2.60 -20.31 9.58
CA GLY A 169 -1.90 -21.35 10.33
C GLY A 169 -0.45 -20.99 10.70
N ASP A 170 0.26 -21.98 11.25
CA ASP A 170 1.68 -21.86 11.61
C ASP A 170 2.57 -21.63 10.39
N PHE A 171 2.25 -22.33 9.29
CA PHE A 171 2.96 -22.25 8.03
C PHE A 171 2.03 -21.77 6.91
N PRO A 172 2.49 -20.84 6.05
CA PRO A 172 1.70 -20.36 4.94
C PRO A 172 1.45 -21.47 3.90
N LYS A 173 0.22 -21.53 3.37
CA LYS A 173 -0.20 -22.54 2.39
C LYS A 173 -0.72 -21.89 1.11
N GLU A 174 -0.25 -22.34 -0.05
CA GLU A 174 -0.78 -21.86 -1.35
C GLU A 174 -2.21 -22.37 -1.57
N GLU A 175 -3.13 -21.46 -1.88
CA GLU A 175 -4.48 -21.82 -2.28
C GLU A 175 -4.50 -22.30 -3.73
N ILE A 176 -4.45 -23.60 -3.92
CA ILE A 176 -4.46 -24.20 -5.26
C ILE A 176 -5.91 -24.44 -5.73
N LYS A 177 -6.74 -25.08 -4.89
CA LYS A 177 -8.09 -25.50 -5.29
C LYS A 177 -9.10 -24.35 -5.32
N ASN A 178 -9.00 -23.43 -4.36
CA ASN A 178 -9.98 -22.37 -4.15
C ASN A 178 -9.57 -21.03 -4.77
N ASN A 179 -8.46 -20.98 -5.52
CA ASN A 179 -8.00 -19.75 -6.16
C ASN A 179 -8.76 -19.53 -7.50
N PRO A 180 -9.66 -18.52 -7.58
CA PRO A 180 -10.44 -18.28 -8.79
C PRO A 180 -9.60 -17.78 -9.96
N TYR A 181 -8.38 -17.29 -9.70
CA TYR A 181 -7.44 -16.77 -10.69
C TYR A 181 -6.44 -17.81 -11.19
N ARG A 182 -6.54 -19.06 -10.72
CA ARG A 182 -5.56 -20.10 -11.03
C ARG A 182 -5.52 -20.39 -12.54
N ASN A 183 -4.30 -20.42 -13.09
CA ASN A 183 -4.05 -20.62 -14.52
C ASN A 183 -4.79 -19.59 -15.40
N ARG A 184 -5.06 -18.39 -14.87
CA ARG A 184 -5.65 -17.26 -15.58
C ARG A 184 -4.71 -16.07 -15.49
N SER A 185 -3.67 -16.08 -16.31
CA SER A 185 -2.77 -14.93 -16.39
C SER A 185 -3.52 -13.71 -16.91
N PHE A 186 -3.14 -12.56 -16.39
CA PHE A 186 -3.60 -11.28 -16.91
C PHE A 186 -2.83 -10.94 -18.17
N ASN A 187 -3.56 -10.84 -19.28
CA ASN A 187 -3.03 -10.41 -20.57
C ASN A 187 -3.81 -9.19 -21.04
N TYR A 188 -3.11 -8.08 -21.23
CA TYR A 188 -3.65 -6.87 -21.81
C TYR A 188 -2.88 -6.55 -23.10
N ASN A 189 -3.60 -6.55 -24.21
CA ASN A 189 -3.05 -6.18 -25.51
C ASN A 189 -2.99 -4.66 -25.60
N ARG A 190 -1.78 -4.12 -25.52
CA ARG A 190 -1.53 -2.67 -25.63
C ARG A 190 -1.92 -2.17 -27.02
N GLY A 191 -2.67 -1.08 -27.07
CA GLY A 191 -2.88 -0.29 -28.27
C GLY A 191 -1.59 0.39 -28.74
N VAL A 192 -1.59 0.84 -29.99
CA VAL A 192 -0.45 1.54 -30.59
C VAL A 192 -0.19 2.84 -29.82
N GLY A 193 1.04 3.02 -29.32
CA GLY A 193 1.46 4.21 -28.58
C GLY A 193 1.18 4.18 -27.06
N GLU A 194 0.57 3.11 -26.54
CA GLU A 194 0.26 2.99 -25.11
C GLU A 194 1.45 2.46 -24.30
N ILE A 195 1.82 3.19 -23.25
CA ILE A 195 2.90 2.78 -22.33
C ILE A 195 2.30 2.50 -20.96
N ILE A 196 2.38 1.24 -20.52
CA ILE A 196 2.05 0.85 -19.14
C ILE A 196 3.23 1.23 -18.24
N TRP A 197 2.97 2.14 -17.31
CA TRP A 197 3.97 2.61 -16.34
C TRP A 197 4.03 1.69 -15.13
N GLU A 198 2.87 1.38 -14.57
CA GLU A 198 2.76 0.59 -13.37
C GLU A 198 1.58 -0.36 -13.45
N ARG A 199 1.74 -1.50 -12.79
CA ARG A 199 0.66 -2.46 -12.54
C ARG A 199 0.61 -2.71 -11.04
N ARG A 200 -0.58 -2.57 -10.49
CA ARG A 200 -0.86 -2.84 -9.08
C ARG A 200 -2.04 -3.78 -8.94
N ILE A 201 -2.12 -4.43 -7.80
CA ILE A 201 -3.31 -5.17 -7.37
C ILE A 201 -3.96 -4.49 -6.18
N ALA A 202 -5.28 -4.63 -6.08
CA ALA A 202 -6.03 -4.25 -4.90
C ALA A 202 -7.12 -5.28 -4.64
N ILE A 203 -7.45 -5.52 -3.37
CA ILE A 203 -8.52 -6.45 -2.98
C ILE A 203 -9.74 -5.65 -2.54
N GLN A 204 -10.88 -5.89 -3.19
CA GLN A 204 -12.15 -5.26 -2.86
C GLN A 204 -12.71 -5.73 -1.52
N LYS A 205 -13.68 -5.01 -0.95
CA LYS A 205 -14.49 -5.46 0.19
C LYS A 205 -15.03 -6.88 -0.01
N SER A 206 -15.55 -7.18 -1.21
CA SER A 206 -16.03 -8.51 -1.62
C SER A 206 -14.99 -9.63 -1.54
N GLY A 207 -13.70 -9.28 -1.56
CA GLY A 207 -12.58 -10.22 -1.62
C GLY A 207 -12.05 -10.45 -3.05
N GLU A 208 -12.66 -9.81 -4.05
CA GLU A 208 -12.21 -9.88 -5.44
C GLU A 208 -10.93 -9.06 -5.67
N VAL A 209 -10.05 -9.58 -6.52
CA VAL A 209 -8.82 -8.93 -6.94
C VAL A 209 -9.08 -8.02 -8.14
N LEU A 210 -8.70 -6.76 -7.99
CA LEU A 210 -8.55 -5.79 -9.06
C LEU A 210 -7.11 -5.80 -9.57
N ILE A 211 -6.94 -5.74 -10.89
CA ILE A 211 -5.68 -5.36 -11.52
C ILE A 211 -5.82 -3.93 -12.03
N ILE A 212 -4.93 -3.06 -11.57
CA ILE A 212 -4.95 -1.63 -11.90
C ILE A 212 -3.71 -1.34 -12.75
N LEU A 213 -3.94 -0.92 -13.99
CA LEU A 213 -2.90 -0.43 -14.88
C LEU A 213 -2.87 1.09 -14.85
N ARG A 214 -1.67 1.63 -14.66
CA ARG A 214 -1.38 3.03 -14.88
C ARG A 214 -0.78 3.18 -16.27
N VAL A 215 -1.48 3.89 -17.16
CA VAL A 215 -1.14 3.98 -18.57
C VAL A 215 -0.93 5.44 -18.96
N LYS A 216 0.15 5.69 -19.72
CA LYS A 216 0.37 6.98 -20.36
C LYS A 216 -0.37 7.01 -21.69
N ALA A 217 -1.28 7.97 -21.83
CA ALA A 217 -1.94 8.31 -23.07
C ALA A 217 -1.38 9.66 -23.54
N GLY A 218 -0.58 9.63 -24.62
CA GLY A 218 -0.03 10.84 -25.25
C GLY A 218 0.89 11.68 -24.35
N ASP A 219 0.80 12.98 -24.55
CA ASP A 219 1.65 14.04 -24.03
C ASP A 219 1.12 14.60 -22.71
N HIS A 220 1.34 13.86 -21.62
CA HIS A 220 1.22 14.28 -20.20
C HIS A 220 -0.01 13.78 -19.43
N SER A 221 -0.97 13.11 -20.08
CA SER A 221 -2.09 12.49 -19.36
C SER A 221 -1.75 11.08 -18.83
N CYS A 222 -2.20 10.79 -17.61
CA CYS A 222 -2.11 9.47 -17.00
C CYS A 222 -3.53 8.94 -16.84
N SER A 223 -3.83 7.80 -17.44
CA SER A 223 -5.10 7.11 -17.28
C SER A 223 -4.91 5.88 -16.41
N PHE A 224 -5.98 5.49 -15.72
CA PHE A 224 -6.03 4.24 -14.99
C PHE A 224 -7.06 3.32 -15.61
N TRP A 225 -6.68 2.06 -15.80
CA TRP A 225 -7.58 1.01 -16.25
C TRP A 225 -7.65 -0.08 -15.21
N ILE A 226 -8.88 -0.45 -14.86
CA ILE A 226 -9.14 -1.48 -13.86
C ILE A 226 -9.67 -2.71 -14.56
N PHE A 227 -9.20 -3.87 -14.12
CA PHE A 227 -9.63 -5.16 -14.61
C PHE A 227 -10.10 -6.04 -13.46
N LYS A 228 -11.19 -6.77 -13.70
CA LYS A 228 -11.72 -7.82 -12.82
C LYS A 228 -11.74 -9.15 -13.53
N MET A 229 -11.70 -10.24 -12.76
CA MET A 229 -11.97 -11.56 -13.31
C MET A 229 -13.48 -11.74 -13.46
N ASN A 230 -13.94 -11.96 -14.68
CA ASN A 230 -15.32 -12.36 -14.90
C ASN A 230 -15.47 -13.85 -14.51
N PRO A 231 -16.36 -14.21 -13.57
CA PRO A 231 -16.49 -15.58 -13.08
C PRO A 231 -17.04 -16.54 -14.13
N GLU A 232 -17.86 -16.06 -15.05
CA GLU A 232 -18.49 -16.85 -16.12
C GLU A 232 -17.49 -17.09 -17.26
N SER A 233 -16.93 -16.01 -17.82
CA SER A 233 -16.01 -16.09 -18.96
C SER A 233 -14.62 -16.59 -18.54
N ARG A 234 -14.29 -16.48 -17.25
CA ARG A 234 -12.97 -16.77 -16.66
C ARG A 234 -11.85 -15.97 -17.33
N LYS A 235 -12.16 -14.76 -17.78
CA LYS A 235 -11.22 -13.81 -18.39
C LYS A 235 -11.15 -12.53 -17.56
N TRP A 236 -10.00 -11.87 -17.67
CA TRP A 236 -9.83 -10.53 -17.15
C TRP A 236 -10.52 -9.53 -18.08
N GLU A 237 -11.47 -8.79 -17.56
CA GLU A 237 -12.28 -7.82 -18.30
C GLU A 237 -12.10 -6.44 -17.69
N ARG A 238 -12.02 -5.42 -18.55
CA ARG A 238 -11.94 -4.03 -18.12
C ARG A 238 -13.28 -3.63 -17.51
N VAL A 239 -13.23 -2.92 -16.40
CA VAL A 239 -14.42 -2.36 -15.74
C VAL A 239 -14.28 -0.85 -15.60
N ASP A 240 -15.39 -0.15 -15.73
CA ASP A 240 -15.45 1.31 -15.60
C ASP A 240 -15.96 1.75 -14.21
N SER A 241 -16.30 0.80 -13.33
CA SER A 241 -16.64 1.05 -11.93
C SER A 241 -16.15 -0.08 -11.04
N ILE A 242 -15.81 0.26 -9.80
CA ILE A 242 -15.47 -0.68 -8.73
C ILE A 242 -16.58 -0.84 -7.69
N GLY A 243 -17.65 -0.02 -7.76
CA GLY A 243 -18.75 0.03 -6.79
C GLY A 243 -19.03 1.45 -6.32
N ASP A 244 -20.14 1.62 -5.58
CA ASP A 244 -20.67 2.92 -5.16
C ASP A 244 -20.27 3.34 -3.74
N ASP A 245 -19.49 2.49 -3.04
CA ASP A 245 -19.02 2.73 -1.67
C ASP A 245 -17.51 2.47 -1.47
N GLU A 246 -16.75 2.35 -2.57
CA GLU A 246 -15.33 2.01 -2.56
C GLU A 246 -14.49 2.98 -3.38
N MET A 247 -13.29 3.28 -2.89
CA MET A 247 -12.25 4.00 -3.62
C MET A 247 -10.91 3.26 -3.50
N ILE A 248 -9.97 3.61 -4.37
CA ILE A 248 -8.63 3.02 -4.41
C ILE A 248 -7.60 4.08 -4.04
N ILE A 249 -6.72 3.73 -3.10
CA ILE A 249 -5.43 4.41 -2.94
C ILE A 249 -4.43 3.59 -3.75
N PHE A 250 -3.87 4.18 -4.80
CA PHE A 250 -3.01 3.45 -5.74
C PHE A 250 -1.79 2.86 -5.02
N GLY A 251 -1.67 1.53 -5.11
CA GLY A 251 -0.64 0.74 -4.42
C GLY A 251 -0.99 0.32 -2.99
N HIS A 252 -2.11 0.73 -2.41
CA HIS A 252 -2.48 0.35 -1.03
C HIS A 252 -2.72 -1.17 -0.85
N GLY A 253 -3.04 -1.89 -1.94
CA GLY A 253 -3.27 -3.33 -1.90
C GLY A 253 -4.70 -3.72 -1.49
N ALA A 254 -5.51 -2.77 -1.02
CA ALA A 254 -6.93 -2.96 -0.76
C ALA A 254 -7.73 -1.73 -1.20
N THR A 255 -9.01 -1.91 -1.50
CA THR A 255 -9.95 -0.80 -1.56
C THR A 255 -10.27 -0.31 -0.15
N ILE A 256 -10.68 0.95 -0.06
CA ILE A 256 -11.17 1.55 1.18
C ILE A 256 -12.57 2.11 0.97
N ARG A 257 -13.30 2.34 2.06
CA ARG A 257 -14.63 2.93 1.98
C ARG A 257 -14.53 4.34 1.41
N ALA A 258 -15.31 4.63 0.37
CA ALA A 258 -15.42 5.96 -0.19
C ALA A 258 -16.14 6.92 0.77
N PRO A 259 -15.85 8.22 0.73
CA PRO A 259 -16.59 9.19 1.52
C PRO A 259 -18.04 9.28 1.04
N VAL A 260 -18.95 9.53 1.98
CA VAL A 260 -20.40 9.59 1.72
C VAL A 260 -20.78 10.86 0.95
N GLN A 261 -19.97 11.92 1.05
CA GLN A 261 -20.17 13.19 0.37
C GLN A 261 -18.86 13.62 -0.29
N ASP A 262 -18.94 14.14 -1.51
CA ASP A 262 -17.82 14.81 -2.16
C ASP A 262 -17.54 16.10 -1.37
N VAL A 263 -16.40 16.14 -0.69
CA VAL A 263 -15.97 17.27 0.15
C VAL A 263 -15.28 18.36 -0.68
N GLY A 264 -15.39 18.32 -2.01
CA GLY A 264 -14.87 19.33 -2.93
C GLY A 264 -13.41 19.09 -3.35
N ASP A 265 -12.78 18.03 -2.85
CA ASP A 265 -11.46 17.57 -3.27
C ASP A 265 -11.52 16.55 -4.44
N GLY A 266 -12.73 16.20 -4.88
CA GLY A 266 -12.99 15.25 -5.97
C GLY A 266 -12.86 13.79 -5.55
N VAL A 267 -12.56 13.49 -4.28
CA VAL A 267 -12.52 12.12 -3.75
C VAL A 267 -13.94 11.66 -3.50
N LYS A 268 -14.35 10.63 -4.25
CA LYS A 268 -15.69 10.03 -4.19
C LYS A 268 -15.62 8.54 -4.49
N SER A 269 -16.76 7.84 -4.42
CA SER A 269 -16.78 6.45 -4.85
C SER A 269 -16.37 6.29 -6.31
N GLY A 270 -15.66 5.20 -6.61
CA GLY A 270 -15.12 4.99 -7.95
C GLY A 270 -13.94 5.90 -8.30
N SER A 271 -13.33 6.57 -7.31
CA SER A 271 -12.10 7.33 -7.53
C SER A 271 -10.84 6.53 -7.22
N ILE A 272 -9.74 6.88 -7.90
CA ILE A 272 -8.38 6.44 -7.59
C ILE A 272 -7.59 7.65 -7.13
N TRP A 273 -7.15 7.63 -5.88
CA TRP A 273 -6.14 8.56 -5.39
C TRP A 273 -4.74 8.04 -5.68
N PHE A 274 -3.86 8.87 -6.21
CA PHE A 274 -2.49 8.46 -6.54
C PHE A 274 -1.45 9.56 -6.32
N VAL A 275 -0.23 9.12 -6.02
CA VAL A 275 0.97 9.97 -6.01
C VAL A 275 1.86 9.54 -7.17
N LYS A 276 2.18 10.47 -8.05
CA LYS A 276 3.07 10.29 -9.19
C LYS A 276 4.47 10.75 -8.80
N PHE A 277 5.43 9.83 -8.82
CA PHE A 277 6.86 10.12 -8.67
C PHE A 277 7.52 10.20 -10.06
N ASP A 278 7.34 11.34 -10.74
CA ASP A 278 8.25 11.75 -11.84
C ASP A 278 9.34 12.66 -11.27
N HIS A 279 10.12 13.31 -12.15
CA HIS A 279 11.07 14.38 -11.80
C HIS A 279 10.47 15.48 -10.87
N ARG A 280 9.15 15.56 -10.73
CA ARG A 280 8.45 16.29 -9.66
C ARG A 280 7.30 15.44 -9.08
N PRO A 281 7.13 15.40 -7.74
CA PRO A 281 6.01 14.70 -7.13
C PRO A 281 4.69 15.42 -7.46
N PHE A 282 3.73 14.68 -8.01
CA PHE A 282 2.39 15.17 -8.35
C PHE A 282 1.34 14.32 -7.63
N ARG A 283 0.28 14.94 -7.13
CA ARG A 283 -0.87 14.26 -6.50
C ARG A 283 -2.12 14.51 -7.32
N GLY A 284 -2.97 13.50 -7.44
CA GLY A 284 -4.23 13.65 -8.17
C GLY A 284 -5.27 12.60 -7.78
N VAL A 285 -6.52 12.92 -8.14
CA VAL A 285 -7.66 12.02 -8.05
C VAL A 285 -8.14 11.73 -9.46
N PHE A 286 -8.31 10.44 -9.77
CA PHE A 286 -8.81 9.98 -11.05
C PHE A 286 -10.20 9.41 -10.88
N ASP A 287 -11.18 9.97 -11.59
CA ASP A 287 -12.56 9.46 -11.58
C ASP A 287 -12.73 8.42 -12.69
N LEU A 288 -13.11 7.20 -12.30
CA LEU A 288 -13.30 6.10 -13.24
C LEU A 288 -14.47 6.34 -14.19
N ALA A 289 -15.51 7.06 -13.76
CA ALA A 289 -16.71 7.29 -14.57
C ALA A 289 -16.45 8.29 -15.71
N THR A 290 -15.62 9.30 -15.46
CA THR A 290 -15.33 10.35 -16.45
C THR A 290 -14.05 10.08 -17.24
N VAL A 291 -13.19 9.16 -16.77
CA VAL A 291 -11.88 8.84 -17.38
C VAL A 291 -10.98 10.08 -17.49
N ILE A 292 -11.26 11.11 -16.68
CA ILE A 292 -10.54 12.39 -16.67
C ILE A 292 -9.87 12.55 -15.30
N PRO A 293 -8.58 12.95 -15.25
CA PRO A 293 -7.97 13.36 -14.00
C PRO A 293 -8.63 14.65 -13.50
N ILE A 294 -9.19 14.61 -12.30
CA ILE A 294 -9.71 15.81 -11.62
C ILE A 294 -8.48 16.58 -11.10
N THR A 295 -8.42 17.88 -11.37
CA THR A 295 -7.23 18.75 -11.28
C THR A 295 -6.47 18.68 -9.94
N PRO A 296 -5.15 18.92 -9.94
CA PRO A 296 -4.27 18.77 -8.77
C PRO A 296 -4.24 20.00 -7.86
N PHE A 297 -3.99 19.78 -6.58
CA PHE A 297 -3.37 20.78 -5.71
C PHE A 297 -1.89 20.93 -6.12
N ILE A 298 -1.54 22.02 -6.80
CA ILE A 298 -0.15 22.37 -7.11
C ILE A 298 0.46 23.04 -5.88
N THR A 299 1.19 22.28 -5.05
CA THR A 299 2.10 22.91 -4.08
C THR A 299 3.35 23.38 -4.82
N ARG A 300 3.50 24.69 -5.01
CA ARG A 300 4.79 25.31 -5.35
C ARG A 300 5.78 25.02 -4.20
N GLU A 301 6.86 24.28 -4.46
CA GLU A 301 7.97 24.14 -3.50
C GLU A 301 8.98 25.28 -3.69
N ALA A 302 9.40 25.86 -2.55
CA ALA A 302 10.68 26.53 -2.39
C ALA A 302 11.66 25.51 -1.80
N ASP A 303 12.72 25.24 -2.57
CA ASP A 303 14.04 24.71 -2.21
C ASP A 303 14.15 23.42 -1.36
N GLY A 304 14.54 22.36 -2.08
CA GLY A 304 15.63 21.47 -1.63
C GLY A 304 15.26 20.28 -0.76
N HIS A 305 15.04 19.13 -1.42
CA HIS A 305 15.09 17.76 -0.87
C HIS A 305 14.12 17.41 0.25
N ARG A 306 12.96 16.79 -0.07
CA ARG A 306 12.06 16.16 0.92
C ARG A 306 11.32 14.92 0.43
N ILE A 307 11.22 13.93 1.32
CA ILE A 307 10.42 12.70 1.17
C ILE A 307 8.97 13.03 1.51
N GLY A 308 8.10 13.02 0.50
CA GLY A 308 6.66 13.20 0.65
C GLY A 308 6.01 11.95 1.23
N VAL A 309 5.89 11.88 2.55
CA VAL A 309 4.92 11.00 3.22
C VAL A 309 3.69 11.84 3.49
N CYS A 310 2.55 11.57 2.83
CA CYS A 310 1.31 12.28 3.12
C CYS A 310 0.13 11.35 3.38
N ASN A 311 -0.77 11.93 4.16
CA ASN A 311 -1.77 11.38 5.07
C ASN A 311 -2.78 10.46 4.39
N LEU A 312 -3.23 9.44 5.14
CA LEU A 312 -4.28 8.51 4.73
C LEU A 312 -5.66 8.84 5.31
N ASP A 313 -5.74 9.78 6.25
CA ASP A 313 -6.98 10.14 6.92
C ASP A 313 -7.26 11.64 6.74
N VAL A 314 -8.14 11.96 5.79
CA VAL A 314 -9.00 13.17 5.84
C VAL A 314 -10.49 12.75 5.72
N LEU A 315 -10.81 11.46 5.88
CA LEU A 315 -12.19 10.97 5.67
C LEU A 315 -12.82 10.26 6.88
N SER A 316 -12.25 10.37 8.08
CA SER A 316 -12.83 9.79 9.31
C SER A 316 -13.38 10.80 10.32
N ASP A 317 -13.17 12.11 10.15
CA ASP A 317 -13.63 13.12 11.13
C ASP A 317 -15.12 13.49 11.03
N ALA A 318 -15.86 12.90 10.10
CA ALA A 318 -17.32 13.10 10.01
C ALA A 318 -18.15 12.14 10.90
N GLU A 319 -17.57 11.06 11.44
CA GLU A 319 -18.31 10.09 12.26
C GLU A 319 -18.08 10.21 13.77
N LEU A 320 -17.05 10.94 14.23
CA LEU A 320 -16.78 11.13 15.67
C LEU A 320 -17.43 12.37 16.29
N LYS A 321 -18.03 13.27 15.51
CA LYS A 321 -18.81 14.41 16.05
C LYS A 321 -20.30 14.14 16.25
N TYR A 322 -20.80 12.95 15.90
CA TYR A 322 -22.21 12.58 16.07
C TYR A 322 -22.51 11.66 17.27
N SER A 323 -21.50 11.07 17.94
CA SER A 323 -21.74 10.28 19.17
C SER A 323 -21.73 11.11 20.45
N ASP A 324 -21.00 12.23 20.48
CA ASP A 324 -20.88 13.07 21.69
C ASP A 324 -21.92 14.22 21.76
N ALA A 325 -22.71 14.41 20.70
CA ALA A 325 -23.84 15.35 20.67
C ALA A 325 -25.18 14.71 21.10
N LEU A 326 -25.21 13.41 21.42
CA LEU A 326 -26.42 12.69 21.86
C LEU A 326 -26.36 12.16 23.30
N SER A 327 -25.29 12.42 24.07
CA SER A 327 -25.23 12.09 25.51
C SER A 327 -25.35 13.30 26.47
N SER A 328 -25.51 14.53 25.96
CA SER A 328 -25.60 15.75 26.79
C SER A 328 -26.94 16.52 26.71
N LYS A 329 -28.00 15.93 26.13
CA LYS A 329 -29.37 16.48 26.22
C LYS A 329 -30.39 15.40 26.58
N SER A 330 -30.32 14.90 27.80
CA SER A 330 -31.46 14.28 28.49
C SER A 330 -31.22 14.35 29.99
N THR A 331 -31.52 15.51 30.57
CA THR A 331 -31.85 15.66 32.00
C THR A 331 -32.41 17.07 32.22
N ALA A 332 -33.41 17.13 33.10
CA ALA A 332 -34.14 18.31 33.56
C ALA A 332 -35.22 18.89 32.62
N SER A 333 -36.43 18.33 32.70
CA SER A 333 -37.52 18.96 33.46
C SER A 333 -38.85 18.24 33.22
N LEU A 334 -39.22 17.36 34.14
CA LEU A 334 -40.61 16.92 34.38
C LEU A 334 -40.65 16.48 35.85
N LEU A 335 -41.02 17.41 36.73
CA LEU A 335 -41.64 17.10 38.01
C LEU A 335 -43.12 17.44 37.87
N VAL A 336 -43.90 16.60 38.51
CA VAL A 336 -45.29 16.24 38.23
C VAL A 336 -46.19 16.79 39.34
N GLU A 337 -47.36 17.25 38.90
CA GLU A 337 -48.68 17.30 39.57
C GLU A 337 -49.00 18.17 40.80
N SER A 338 -50.27 18.64 40.71
CA SER A 338 -51.24 19.11 41.71
C SER A 338 -51.07 20.47 42.36
#